data_AF-A0A7X0GAW5-F1
#
_entry.id   AF-A0A7X0GAW5-F1
#
_cell.length_a   1.000
_cell.length_b   1.000
_cell.length_c   1.000
_cell.angle_alpha   90.00
_cell.angle_beta   90.00
_cell.angle_gamma   90.00
#
_symmetry.space_group_name_H-M   'P 1'
#
loop_
_entity.id
_entity.type
_entity.pdbx_description
1 polymer ?
#
loop_
_entity_poly.entity_id
_entity_poly.type
_entity_poly.pdbx_seq_one_letter_code
_entity_poly.pdbx_strand_id
1 'polypeptide(L)'
;MFLPELQDFGFFDDYVPWLRRQPGQTPDAEYFDHGVNCNSVVARPWDKPEQLHPSHWIGTQAVEWMYRRDPTKPFFLYLSFHRPHPPYDPPRWAFEQYLDIPEYRPVEGNWEHHWDEFRKDGDYQAAFGELPDRTVHRARAGYYGLMAQIDLQINRIKESLVDFGLYDNTIIAFTSDHGEMMGDHHMFRKAVPYEGSARVPFIIADAASQRNSARAVVVDHVVELRDVMPTLLDLAGVDIPDSVDGVSLAPYLRDPARAWRNSSISTPTRTSASTSPASPSRISCCSFGAHAWWKPSRAARKASCGTANWCPGRLSPRCSGTCGTGSPRPLPRHCPRSPAAVRRHWAQPAGYLK
;
A
#
# COMPACT_ATOMS: atom_id res chain seq x y z
N MET A 1 -16.46 3.00 21.98
CA MET A 1 -17.51 2.03 21.65
C MET A 1 -17.51 1.88 20.13
N PHE A 2 -17.07 0.73 19.61
CA PHE A 2 -17.07 0.49 18.17
C PHE A 2 -18.49 0.27 17.67
N LEU A 3 -18.85 0.86 16.52
CA LEU A 3 -20.07 0.52 15.80
C LEU A 3 -19.76 -0.71 14.91
N PRO A 4 -20.32 -1.90 15.19
CA PRO A 4 -20.05 -3.10 14.40
C PRO A 4 -20.70 -3.08 13.00
N GLU A 5 -21.44 -2.02 12.68
CA GLU A 5 -22.26 -1.87 11.48
C GLU A 5 -21.47 -1.42 10.22
N LEU A 6 -20.16 -1.19 10.36
CA LEU A 6 -19.27 -0.74 9.26
C LEU A 6 -18.18 -1.75 8.86
N GLN A 7 -18.19 -2.97 9.40
CA GLN A 7 -17.39 -4.07 8.82
C GLN A 7 -18.12 -4.68 7.63
N ASP A 8 -17.86 -4.13 6.43
CA ASP A 8 -18.20 -4.82 5.19
C ASP A 8 -17.25 -6.01 5.00
N PHE A 9 -17.75 -7.22 5.28
CA PHE A 9 -17.04 -8.48 5.15
C PHE A 9 -16.57 -8.80 3.71
N GLY A 10 -16.98 -8.00 2.71
CA GLY A 10 -16.44 -8.06 1.35
C GLY A 10 -15.03 -7.46 1.20
N PHE A 11 -14.57 -6.64 2.14
CA PHE A 11 -13.23 -6.05 2.14
C PHE A 11 -12.27 -6.81 3.06
N PHE A 12 -11.84 -7.98 2.61
CA PHE A 12 -10.73 -8.70 3.23
C PHE A 12 -9.40 -8.28 2.59
N ASP A 13 -8.36 -8.10 3.41
CA ASP A 13 -6.99 -8.08 2.90
C ASP A 13 -6.61 -9.49 2.43
N ASP A 14 -6.14 -9.63 1.19
CA ASP A 14 -5.64 -10.88 0.64
C ASP A 14 -4.19 -11.17 1.06
N TYR A 15 -3.41 -10.14 1.39
CA TYR A 15 -2.00 -10.27 1.72
C TYR A 15 -1.78 -10.99 3.06
N VAL A 16 -2.42 -10.60 4.17
CA VAL A 16 -2.22 -11.27 5.47
C VAL A 16 -2.64 -12.75 5.44
N PRO A 17 -3.79 -13.15 4.87
CA PRO A 17 -4.12 -14.56 4.64
C PRO A 17 -3.12 -15.28 3.73
N TRP A 18 -2.57 -14.61 2.71
CA TRP A 18 -1.50 -15.18 1.88
C TRP A 18 -0.21 -15.39 2.68
N LEU A 19 0.21 -14.41 3.48
CA LEU A 19 1.43 -14.43 4.31
C LEU A 19 1.41 -15.61 5.28
N ARG A 20 0.30 -15.80 6.01
CA ARG A 20 0.11 -16.89 6.98
C ARG A 20 0.13 -18.29 6.36
N ARG A 21 -0.04 -18.40 5.03
CA ARG A 21 0.10 -19.66 4.28
C ARG A 21 1.52 -19.90 3.75
N GLN A 22 2.45 -18.96 3.89
CA GLN A 22 3.81 -19.11 3.35
C GLN A 22 4.69 -20.00 4.24
N PRO A 23 5.62 -20.78 3.66
CA PRO A 23 6.55 -21.60 4.42
C PRO A 23 7.31 -20.79 5.48
N GLY A 24 7.26 -21.27 6.73
CA GLY A 24 7.96 -20.65 7.87
C GLY A 24 7.22 -19.47 8.52
N GLN A 25 6.01 -19.10 8.09
CA GLN A 25 5.15 -18.17 8.83
C GLN A 25 4.24 -18.93 9.82
N THR A 26 3.80 -18.23 10.86
CA THR A 26 2.83 -18.76 11.84
C THR A 26 1.39 -18.47 11.39
N PRO A 27 0.37 -19.20 11.90
CA PRO A 27 -1.04 -18.97 11.55
C PRO A 27 -1.58 -17.58 11.94
N ASP A 28 -0.90 -16.89 12.85
CA ASP A 28 -1.19 -15.57 13.37
C ASP A 28 -0.25 -14.47 12.84
N ALA A 29 0.69 -14.81 11.94
CA ALA A 29 1.68 -13.86 11.41
C ALA A 29 1.03 -12.60 10.80
N GLU A 30 1.67 -11.45 11.03
CA GLU A 30 1.26 -10.14 10.55
C GLU A 30 2.43 -9.41 9.85
N TYR A 31 2.13 -8.38 9.05
CA TYR A 31 3.18 -7.52 8.49
C TYR A 31 3.83 -6.60 9.52
N PHE A 32 3.26 -6.47 10.71
CA PHE A 32 3.73 -5.57 11.78
C PHE A 32 4.26 -6.32 13.01
N ASP A 33 4.57 -7.62 12.89
CA ASP A 33 5.14 -8.47 13.96
C ASP A 33 6.40 -7.84 14.61
N HIS A 34 7.15 -7.04 13.85
CA HIS A 34 8.30 -6.27 14.31
C HIS A 34 7.97 -5.11 15.27
N GLY A 35 6.69 -4.86 15.56
CA GLY A 35 6.19 -3.93 16.58
C GLY A 35 6.18 -2.44 16.22
N VAL A 36 6.47 -2.08 14.96
CA VAL A 36 6.41 -0.67 14.53
C VAL A 36 4.97 -0.38 14.09
N ASN A 37 4.39 0.70 14.62
CA ASN A 37 3.03 1.11 14.33
C ASN A 37 2.89 1.75 12.93
N CYS A 38 1.72 1.61 12.31
CA CYS A 38 1.40 2.14 10.98
C CYS A 38 1.45 3.68 10.85
N ASN A 39 1.54 4.44 11.95
CA ASN A 39 1.78 5.88 11.93
C ASN A 39 3.07 6.28 12.69
N SER A 40 3.97 5.32 12.94
CA SER A 40 5.24 5.63 13.62
C SER A 40 6.34 5.97 12.62
N VAL A 41 7.14 6.99 12.95
CA VAL A 41 8.36 7.33 12.19
C VAL A 41 9.54 6.40 12.49
N VAL A 42 9.40 5.42 13.41
CA VAL A 42 10.48 4.48 13.74
C VAL A 42 10.77 3.59 12.54
N ALA A 43 11.98 3.70 11.98
CA ALA A 43 12.44 2.86 10.87
C ALA A 43 13.44 1.77 11.28
N ARG A 44 13.28 0.60 10.67
CA ARG A 44 14.12 -0.60 10.84
C ARG A 44 14.03 -1.46 9.58
N PRO A 45 14.99 -2.33 9.24
CA PRO A 45 14.80 -3.30 8.16
C PRO A 45 13.60 -4.23 8.39
N TRP A 46 12.97 -4.66 7.30
CA TRP A 46 12.03 -5.78 7.24
C TRP A 46 12.61 -7.01 7.97
N ASP A 47 11.78 -7.68 8.77
CA ASP A 47 12.19 -8.77 9.66
C ASP A 47 11.92 -10.18 9.09
N LYS A 48 11.23 -10.26 7.96
CA LYS A 48 10.93 -11.50 7.22
C LYS A 48 11.76 -11.55 5.90
N PRO A 49 11.78 -12.67 5.16
CA PRO A 49 12.35 -12.70 3.82
C PRO A 49 11.73 -11.65 2.88
N GLU A 50 12.52 -11.05 2.00
CA GLU A 50 12.08 -9.97 1.12
C GLU A 50 10.90 -10.36 0.22
N GLN A 51 10.86 -11.61 -0.26
CA GLN A 51 9.76 -12.08 -1.10
C GLN A 51 8.39 -12.07 -0.41
N LEU A 52 8.38 -11.98 0.93
CA LEU A 52 7.17 -11.85 1.74
C LEU A 52 6.75 -10.40 1.99
N HIS A 53 7.55 -9.39 1.61
CA HIS A 53 7.20 -7.99 1.84
C HIS A 53 5.99 -7.57 0.98
N PRO A 54 5.04 -6.73 1.48
CA PRO A 54 3.84 -6.35 0.73
C PRO A 54 4.10 -5.79 -0.68
N SER A 55 5.14 -4.96 -0.87
CA SER A 55 5.49 -4.45 -2.20
C SER A 55 5.92 -5.55 -3.17
N HIS A 56 6.67 -6.56 -2.69
CA HIS A 56 7.08 -7.70 -3.50
C HIS A 56 5.90 -8.64 -3.82
N TRP A 57 4.96 -8.76 -2.88
CA TRP A 57 3.72 -9.50 -3.11
C TRP A 57 2.90 -8.87 -4.24
N ILE A 58 2.69 -7.55 -4.23
CA ILE A 58 1.99 -6.81 -5.30
C ILE A 58 2.65 -7.04 -6.66
N GLY A 59 3.98 -6.92 -6.75
CA GLY A 59 4.72 -7.23 -7.97
C GLY A 59 4.51 -8.66 -8.45
N THR A 60 4.48 -9.63 -7.54
CA THR A 60 4.19 -11.04 -7.86
C THR A 60 2.75 -11.25 -8.32
N GLN A 61 1.76 -10.64 -7.67
CA GLN A 61 0.35 -10.75 -8.06
C GLN A 61 0.08 -10.11 -9.43
N ALA A 62 0.74 -8.99 -9.75
CA ALA A 62 0.68 -8.37 -11.08
C ALA A 62 1.17 -9.34 -12.17
N VAL A 63 2.29 -10.02 -11.95
CA VAL A 63 2.85 -10.99 -12.90
C VAL A 63 2.00 -12.26 -12.99
N GLU A 64 1.53 -12.81 -11.86
CA GLU A 64 0.59 -13.94 -11.85
C GLU A 64 -0.71 -13.62 -12.59
N TRP A 65 -1.22 -12.39 -12.46
CA TRP A 65 -2.38 -11.93 -13.19
C TRP A 65 -2.12 -11.89 -14.71
N MET A 66 -0.94 -11.45 -15.17
CA MET A 66 -0.58 -11.46 -16.60
C MET A 66 -0.56 -12.87 -17.19
N TYR A 67 -0.12 -13.89 -16.42
CA TYR A 67 -0.20 -15.31 -16.81
C TYR A 67 -1.65 -15.84 -16.89
N ARG A 68 -2.56 -15.35 -16.05
CA ARG A 68 -3.93 -15.89 -15.90
C ARG A 68 -4.99 -15.14 -16.71
N ARG A 69 -4.70 -13.92 -17.19
CA ARG A 69 -5.67 -13.10 -17.94
C ARG A 69 -6.08 -13.77 -19.25
N ASP A 70 -7.26 -13.39 -19.75
CA ASP A 70 -7.68 -13.69 -21.12
C ASP A 70 -6.90 -12.78 -22.10
N PRO A 71 -6.05 -13.34 -22.99
CA PRO A 71 -5.24 -12.53 -23.89
C PRO A 71 -6.06 -11.88 -25.02
N THR A 72 -7.32 -12.26 -25.21
CA THR A 72 -8.20 -11.71 -26.26
C THR A 72 -8.91 -10.41 -25.84
N LYS A 73 -8.75 -9.97 -24.59
CA LYS A 73 -9.44 -8.81 -24.02
C LYS A 73 -8.46 -7.69 -23.65
N PRO A 74 -8.87 -6.41 -23.81
CA PRO A 74 -8.16 -5.29 -23.20
C PRO A 74 -8.20 -5.41 -21.67
N PHE A 75 -7.27 -4.73 -21.00
CA PHE A 75 -7.16 -4.78 -19.55
C PHE A 75 -6.98 -3.39 -18.93
N PHE A 76 -7.37 -3.29 -17.67
CA PHE A 76 -6.99 -2.23 -16.76
C PHE A 76 -6.43 -2.90 -15.51
N LEU A 77 -5.18 -2.60 -15.16
CA LEU A 77 -4.47 -3.21 -14.03
C LEU A 77 -4.06 -2.10 -13.05
N TYR A 78 -4.80 -1.98 -11.95
CA TYR A 78 -4.51 -1.02 -10.89
C TYR A 78 -3.59 -1.64 -9.84
N LEU A 79 -2.38 -1.10 -9.70
CA LEU A 79 -1.35 -1.59 -8.78
C LEU A 79 -1.12 -0.60 -7.65
N SER A 80 -1.84 -0.81 -6.54
CA SER A 80 -1.79 0.07 -5.37
C SER A 80 -0.75 -0.39 -4.35
N PHE A 81 0.47 0.14 -4.44
CA PHE A 81 1.51 -0.10 -3.44
C PHE A 81 1.14 0.61 -2.13
N HIS A 82 0.93 -0.15 -1.05
CA HIS A 82 0.72 0.41 0.29
C HIS A 82 1.95 1.19 0.78
N ARG A 83 3.15 0.75 0.39
CA ARG A 83 4.40 1.45 0.67
C ARG A 83 4.55 2.65 -0.28
N PRO A 84 5.21 3.76 0.11
CA PRO A 84 6.09 3.91 1.27
C PRO A 84 5.41 4.31 2.60
N HIS A 85 4.08 4.17 2.74
CA HIS A 85 3.37 4.39 4.01
C HIS A 85 3.99 3.59 5.16
N PRO A 86 4.09 4.14 6.39
CA PRO A 86 4.62 3.41 7.53
C PRO A 86 3.85 2.10 7.84
N PRO A 87 4.48 1.10 8.49
CA PRO A 87 5.83 1.12 9.05
C PRO A 87 6.95 1.35 8.02
N TYR A 88 7.99 2.09 8.41
CA TYR A 88 9.15 2.36 7.56
C TYR A 88 10.12 1.17 7.63
N ASP A 89 9.76 0.09 6.93
CA ASP A 89 10.37 -1.23 7.05
C ASP A 89 10.94 -1.84 5.74
N PRO A 90 11.76 -1.12 4.96
CA PRO A 90 12.28 -1.66 3.71
C PRO A 90 13.20 -2.88 3.89
N PRO A 91 13.47 -3.63 2.81
CA PRO A 91 14.54 -4.62 2.78
C PRO A 91 15.86 -4.04 3.28
N ARG A 92 16.66 -4.90 3.94
CA ARG A 92 17.93 -4.48 4.56
C ARG A 92 18.85 -3.71 3.61
N TRP A 93 19.05 -4.23 2.40
CA TRP A 93 19.93 -3.61 1.40
C TRP A 93 19.49 -2.18 1.06
N ALA A 94 18.18 -1.96 0.94
CA ALA A 94 17.61 -0.65 0.61
C ALA A 94 17.69 0.28 1.82
N PHE A 95 17.41 -0.21 3.03
CA PHE A 95 17.57 0.59 4.24
C PHE A 95 19.02 1.09 4.40
N GLU A 96 19.98 0.18 4.27
CA GLU A 96 21.40 0.47 4.47
C GLU A 96 21.95 1.41 3.38
N GLN A 97 21.48 1.30 2.13
CA GLN A 97 21.82 2.23 1.04
C GLN A 97 21.47 3.69 1.35
N TYR A 98 20.41 3.97 2.10
CA TYR A 98 19.97 5.33 2.42
C TYR A 98 20.33 5.79 3.84
N LEU A 99 21.05 5.00 4.65
CA LEU A 99 21.50 5.44 5.98
C LEU A 99 22.62 6.47 5.93
N ASP A 100 23.46 6.44 4.90
CA ASP A 100 24.66 7.28 4.77
C ASP A 100 24.47 8.48 3.82
N ILE A 101 23.23 8.78 3.40
CA ILE A 101 22.94 9.99 2.61
C ILE A 101 23.16 11.26 3.45
N PRO A 102 23.43 12.42 2.83
CA PRO A 102 23.48 13.69 3.53
C PRO A 102 22.19 13.96 4.32
N GLU A 103 22.35 14.49 5.53
CA GLU A 103 21.24 14.89 6.38
C GLU A 103 20.42 16.00 5.70
N TYR A 104 19.15 15.71 5.41
CA TYR A 104 18.21 16.70 4.90
C TYR A 104 17.76 17.62 6.05
N ARG A 105 17.92 18.92 5.90
CA ARG A 105 17.36 19.90 6.84
C ARG A 105 15.89 20.11 6.49
N PRO A 106 14.95 19.93 7.43
CA PRO A 106 13.55 20.19 7.16
C PRO A 106 13.34 21.63 6.65
N VAL A 107 12.34 21.81 5.77
CA VAL A 107 11.88 23.15 5.40
C VAL A 107 11.05 23.71 6.55
N GLU A 108 11.35 24.92 7.00
CA GLU A 108 10.61 25.64 8.04
C GLU A 108 10.12 26.99 7.46
N GLY A 109 8.92 27.39 7.85
CA GLY A 109 8.28 28.65 7.48
C GLY A 109 8.30 29.67 8.62
N ASN A 110 7.20 30.43 8.75
CA ASN A 110 6.99 31.38 9.85
C ASN A 110 5.58 31.26 10.49
N TRP A 111 4.88 30.17 10.24
CA TRP A 111 3.46 29.93 10.59
C TRP A 111 3.26 28.65 11.41
N GLU A 112 4.35 27.92 11.71
CA GLU A 112 4.38 26.67 12.46
C GLU A 112 3.77 26.85 13.85
N HIS A 113 4.03 28.00 14.47
CA HIS A 113 3.49 28.40 15.77
C HIS A 113 1.95 28.43 15.84
N HIS A 114 1.25 28.49 14.69
CA HIS A 114 -0.22 28.33 14.67
C HIS A 114 -0.67 26.91 15.09
N TRP A 115 0.24 25.93 15.10
CA TRP A 115 -0.05 24.53 15.42
C TRP A 115 0.49 24.10 16.79
N ASP A 116 1.07 25.01 17.58
CA ASP A 116 1.70 24.72 18.88
C ASP A 116 0.78 23.98 19.86
N GLU A 117 -0.54 24.22 19.82
CA GLU A 117 -1.51 23.50 20.67
C GLU A 117 -1.62 21.99 20.35
N PHE A 118 -1.19 21.56 19.16
CA PHE A 118 -1.18 20.17 18.71
C PHE A 118 0.19 19.50 18.83
N ARG A 119 1.22 20.24 19.27
CA ARG A 119 2.62 19.84 19.25
C ARG A 119 2.92 18.73 20.27
N LYS A 120 3.65 17.70 19.83
CA LYS A 120 3.98 16.50 20.63
C LYS A 120 5.43 16.08 20.45
N ASP A 121 6.33 16.86 21.03
CA ASP A 121 7.77 16.61 20.92
C ASP A 121 8.16 15.26 21.55
N GLY A 122 9.04 14.52 20.86
CA GLY A 122 9.45 13.18 21.25
C GLY A 122 8.42 12.06 21.02
N ASP A 123 7.17 12.35 20.64
CA ASP A 123 6.19 11.32 20.28
C ASP A 123 6.46 10.81 18.86
N TYR A 124 6.97 9.58 18.75
CA TYR A 124 7.24 8.94 17.45
C TYR A 124 5.99 8.67 16.60
N GLN A 125 4.78 8.99 17.10
CA GLN A 125 3.52 8.99 16.36
C GLN A 125 2.94 10.41 16.22
N ALA A 126 3.68 11.48 16.49
CA ALA A 126 3.23 12.85 16.28
C ALA A 126 2.77 13.08 14.82
N ALA A 127 1.80 13.97 14.64
CA ALA A 127 1.52 14.62 13.35
C ALA A 127 2.19 16.00 13.28
N PHE A 128 2.46 16.61 14.43
CA PHE A 128 3.19 17.86 14.59
C PHE A 128 4.04 17.78 15.87
N GLY A 129 5.33 18.08 15.78
CA GLY A 129 6.29 17.98 16.89
C GLY A 129 7.73 17.79 16.43
N GLU A 130 8.68 18.16 17.27
CA GLU A 130 10.11 17.91 17.04
C GLU A 130 10.49 16.49 17.50
N LEU A 131 11.31 15.84 16.69
CA LEU A 131 11.89 14.52 16.96
C LEU A 131 13.41 14.58 16.75
N PRO A 132 14.22 13.76 17.46
CA PRO A 132 15.67 13.78 17.30
C PRO A 132 16.08 13.57 15.84
N ASP A 133 17.05 14.35 15.35
CA ASP A 133 17.49 14.34 13.94
C ASP A 133 17.79 12.92 13.43
N ARG A 134 18.52 12.14 14.24
CA ARG A 134 18.83 10.73 13.98
C ARG A 134 17.59 9.86 13.75
N THR A 135 16.47 10.16 14.40
CA THR A 135 15.20 9.46 14.17
C THR A 135 14.60 9.86 12.82
N VAL A 136 14.54 11.16 12.52
CA VAL A 136 13.99 11.67 11.26
C VAL A 136 14.85 11.22 10.06
N HIS A 137 16.17 11.26 10.19
CA HIS A 137 17.12 10.74 9.21
C HIS A 137 16.91 9.25 8.93
N ARG A 138 16.76 8.43 9.97
CA ARG A 138 16.42 7.01 9.81
C ARG A 138 15.04 6.79 9.20
N ALA A 139 14.05 7.62 9.53
CA ALA A 139 12.73 7.57 8.92
C ALA A 139 12.82 7.83 7.40
N ARG A 140 13.60 8.83 6.98
CA ARG A 140 13.88 9.15 5.57
C ARG A 140 14.64 8.04 4.86
N ALA A 141 15.64 7.43 5.51
CA ALA A 141 16.30 6.22 4.98
C ALA A 141 15.32 5.04 4.79
N GLY A 142 14.37 4.88 5.72
CA GLY A 142 13.28 3.91 5.60
C GLY A 142 12.34 4.21 4.43
N TYR A 143 11.91 5.46 4.31
CA TYR A 143 11.02 5.95 3.25
C TYR A 143 11.65 5.80 1.85
N TYR A 144 12.89 6.26 1.66
CA TYR A 144 13.61 6.11 0.39
C TYR A 144 13.98 4.67 0.08
N GLY A 145 14.32 3.84 1.08
CA GLY A 145 14.51 2.40 0.88
C GLY A 145 13.23 1.70 0.39
N LEU A 146 12.06 2.13 0.87
CA LEU A 146 10.77 1.62 0.39
C LEU A 146 10.48 2.08 -1.05
N MET A 147 10.77 3.34 -1.38
CA MET A 147 10.67 3.84 -2.76
C MET A 147 11.59 3.07 -3.73
N ALA A 148 12.84 2.81 -3.35
CA ALA A 148 13.77 2.04 -4.17
C ALA A 148 13.31 0.59 -4.39
N GLN A 149 12.70 -0.05 -3.38
CA GLN A 149 12.10 -1.37 -3.57
C GLN A 149 10.90 -1.32 -4.53
N ILE A 150 10.05 -0.29 -4.45
CA ILE A 150 8.91 -0.10 -5.36
C ILE A 150 9.42 0.09 -6.79
N ASP A 151 10.44 0.90 -7.01
CA ASP A 151 11.07 1.11 -8.32
C ASP A 151 11.56 -0.22 -8.95
N LEU A 152 12.24 -1.06 -8.18
CA LEU A 152 12.64 -2.40 -8.65
C LEU A 152 11.44 -3.33 -8.95
N GLN A 153 10.33 -3.23 -8.21
CA GLN A 153 9.11 -3.97 -8.54
C GLN A 153 8.42 -3.41 -9.81
N ILE A 154 8.41 -2.09 -10.01
CA ILE A 154 7.92 -1.46 -11.25
C ILE A 154 8.75 -1.95 -12.43
N ASN A 155 10.08 -2.00 -12.32
CA ASN A 155 10.93 -2.57 -13.35
C ASN A 155 10.60 -4.04 -13.62
N ARG A 156 10.44 -4.88 -12.58
CA ARG A 156 10.02 -6.29 -12.73
C ARG A 156 8.67 -6.44 -13.47
N ILE A 157 7.71 -5.58 -13.17
CA ILE A 157 6.40 -5.56 -13.85
C ILE A 157 6.56 -5.14 -15.32
N LYS A 158 7.38 -4.11 -15.58
CA LYS A 158 7.70 -3.63 -16.93
C LYS A 158 8.37 -4.71 -17.79
N GLU A 159 9.40 -5.39 -17.28
CA GLU A 159 10.05 -6.48 -18.02
C GLU A 159 9.07 -7.63 -18.27
N SER A 160 8.16 -7.92 -17.32
CA SER A 160 7.09 -8.90 -17.55
C SER A 160 6.14 -8.48 -18.68
N LEU A 161 5.78 -7.18 -18.79
CA LEU A 161 5.01 -6.68 -19.94
C LEU A 161 5.75 -6.87 -21.27
N VAL A 162 7.09 -6.84 -21.29
CA VAL A 162 7.90 -7.14 -22.47
C VAL A 162 7.84 -8.64 -22.79
N ASP A 163 8.06 -9.51 -21.80
CA ASP A 163 8.01 -10.98 -21.95
C ASP A 163 6.65 -11.49 -22.47
N PHE A 164 5.54 -10.86 -22.05
CA PHE A 164 4.20 -11.17 -22.54
C PHE A 164 3.81 -10.48 -23.87
N GLY A 165 4.70 -9.68 -24.46
CA GLY A 165 4.42 -8.94 -25.70
C GLY A 165 3.36 -7.84 -25.55
N LEU A 166 3.18 -7.29 -24.34
CA LEU A 166 2.16 -6.29 -24.01
C LEU A 166 2.69 -4.85 -23.98
N TYR A 167 3.99 -4.67 -23.74
CA TYR A 167 4.59 -3.36 -23.48
C TYR A 167 4.30 -2.33 -24.59
N ASP A 168 4.36 -2.73 -25.85
CA ASP A 168 4.11 -1.84 -27.00
C ASP A 168 2.68 -1.30 -27.07
N ASN A 169 1.71 -1.94 -26.41
CA ASN A 169 0.31 -1.54 -26.36
C ASN A 169 -0.20 -1.34 -24.92
N THR A 170 0.69 -0.94 -23.99
CA THR A 170 0.34 -0.65 -22.60
C THR A 170 0.66 0.80 -22.25
N ILE A 171 -0.37 1.56 -21.86
CA ILE A 171 -0.19 2.87 -21.21
C ILE A 171 0.15 2.62 -19.75
N ILE A 172 1.18 3.30 -19.23
CA ILE A 172 1.61 3.20 -17.83
C ILE A 172 1.46 4.59 -17.20
N ALA A 173 0.57 4.70 -16.22
CA ALA A 173 0.45 5.89 -15.39
C ALA A 173 0.96 5.59 -13.97
N PHE A 174 1.83 6.45 -13.45
CA PHE A 174 2.34 6.40 -12.08
C PHE A 174 1.93 7.66 -11.32
N THR A 175 1.39 7.48 -10.12
CA THR A 175 1.00 8.58 -9.23
C THR A 175 1.04 8.13 -7.78
N SER A 176 0.81 9.08 -6.86
CA SER A 176 0.57 8.82 -5.44
C SER A 176 -0.74 9.48 -5.03
N ASP A 177 -1.39 8.98 -3.98
CA ASP A 177 -2.63 9.52 -3.41
C ASP A 177 -2.37 10.77 -2.55
N HIS A 178 -1.23 10.85 -1.87
CA HIS A 178 -0.78 12.01 -1.11
C HIS A 178 0.74 11.99 -0.89
N GLY A 179 1.34 13.14 -0.58
CA GLY A 179 2.73 13.22 -0.14
C GLY A 179 2.93 12.82 1.34
N GLU A 180 4.13 12.99 1.87
CA GLU A 180 4.47 12.76 3.27
C GLU A 180 5.41 13.87 3.74
N MET A 181 5.05 14.56 4.84
CA MET A 181 5.78 15.75 5.31
C MET A 181 7.20 15.44 5.80
N MET A 182 7.49 14.21 6.26
CA MET A 182 8.85 13.77 6.66
C MET A 182 9.62 14.74 7.58
N GLY A 183 8.94 15.50 8.43
CA GLY A 183 9.52 16.47 9.37
C GLY A 183 9.53 17.93 8.89
N ASP A 184 9.20 18.21 7.62
CA ASP A 184 9.05 19.59 7.12
C ASP A 184 7.95 20.32 7.90
N HIS A 185 8.20 21.57 8.26
CA HIS A 185 7.37 22.40 9.13
C HIS A 185 7.11 21.78 10.53
N HIS A 186 8.03 20.93 11.02
CA HIS A 186 7.82 20.04 12.17
C HIS A 186 6.59 19.11 12.04
N MET A 187 6.11 18.90 10.82
CA MET A 187 4.96 18.05 10.52
C MET A 187 5.40 16.68 10.02
N PHE A 188 4.59 15.68 10.37
CA PHE A 188 4.67 14.33 9.82
C PHE A 188 3.30 13.95 9.29
N ARG A 189 3.24 12.86 8.51
CA ARG A 189 2.03 12.37 7.86
C ARG A 189 1.61 13.31 6.72
N LYS A 190 0.31 13.52 6.60
CA LYS A 190 -0.41 14.16 5.49
C LYS A 190 -1.68 14.82 6.03
N ALA A 191 -2.51 15.36 5.13
CA ALA A 191 -3.72 16.14 5.40
C ALA A 191 -3.47 17.60 5.82
N VAL A 192 -2.39 18.17 5.30
CA VAL A 192 -2.06 19.61 5.36
C VAL A 192 -1.85 20.15 3.93
N PRO A 193 -2.11 21.44 3.66
CA PRO A 193 -2.08 21.98 2.29
C PRO A 193 -0.67 22.30 1.75
N TYR A 194 0.40 21.86 2.41
CA TYR A 194 1.78 22.06 1.94
C TYR A 194 2.13 21.12 0.77
N GLU A 195 3.07 21.54 -0.07
CA GLU A 195 3.54 20.71 -1.21
C GLU A 195 3.99 19.33 -0.77
N GLY A 196 4.70 19.22 0.36
CA GLY A 196 5.14 17.93 0.93
C GLY A 196 4.01 16.93 1.21
N SER A 197 2.76 17.38 1.42
CA SER A 197 1.58 16.52 1.59
C SER A 197 0.66 16.48 0.37
N ALA A 198 0.65 17.51 -0.50
CA ALA A 198 -0.35 17.69 -1.55
C ALA A 198 0.20 17.56 -2.99
N ARG A 199 1.49 17.82 -3.21
CA ARG A 199 2.12 17.78 -4.53
C ARG A 199 2.70 16.39 -4.80
N VAL A 200 1.88 15.54 -5.39
CA VAL A 200 2.23 14.15 -5.76
C VAL A 200 2.90 14.08 -7.14
N PRO A 201 3.76 13.08 -7.39
CA PRO A 201 4.23 12.81 -8.75
C PRO A 201 3.05 12.38 -9.64
N PHE A 202 3.10 12.78 -10.91
CA PHE A 202 2.24 12.22 -11.95
C PHE A 202 3.05 12.03 -13.24
N ILE A 203 3.18 10.78 -13.67
CA ILE A 203 3.95 10.39 -14.85
C ILE A 203 3.05 9.53 -15.73
N ILE A 204 2.96 9.87 -17.03
CA ILE A 204 2.33 9.01 -18.04
C ILE A 204 3.40 8.63 -19.06
N ALA A 205 3.58 7.32 -19.23
CA ALA A 205 4.17 6.75 -20.44
C ALA A 205 3.03 6.22 -21.31
N ASP A 206 2.82 6.85 -22.47
CA ASP A 206 1.91 6.35 -23.50
C ASP A 206 2.42 5.00 -24.07
N ALA A 207 1.54 4.23 -24.70
CA ALA A 207 1.89 2.94 -25.29
C ALA A 207 3.08 3.08 -26.24
N ALA A 208 4.09 2.20 -26.15
CA ALA A 208 5.37 2.44 -26.84
C ALA A 208 5.26 2.46 -28.38
N SER A 209 4.20 1.85 -28.94
CA SER A 209 3.79 1.94 -30.34
C SER A 209 3.33 3.34 -30.79
N GLN A 210 2.89 4.21 -29.87
CA GLN A 210 2.58 5.61 -30.13
C GLN A 210 3.89 6.40 -30.30
N ARG A 211 4.30 6.55 -31.56
CA ARG A 211 5.54 7.24 -31.95
C ARG A 211 5.44 8.76 -31.96
N ASN A 212 4.21 9.29 -32.06
CA ASN A 212 3.94 10.72 -32.14
C ASN A 212 3.75 11.38 -30.77
N SER A 213 3.73 10.59 -29.69
CA SER A 213 3.57 11.10 -28.34
C SER A 213 4.90 11.66 -27.83
N ALA A 214 4.86 12.85 -27.23
CA ALA A 214 5.97 13.53 -26.60
C ALA A 214 6.61 12.64 -25.52
N ARG A 215 7.94 12.65 -25.43
CA ARG A 215 8.71 11.81 -24.51
C ARG A 215 9.66 12.68 -23.69
N ALA A 216 9.78 12.36 -22.40
CA ALA A 216 10.62 13.10 -21.44
C ALA A 216 10.33 14.62 -21.40
N VAL A 217 9.05 15.00 -21.53
CA VAL A 217 8.59 16.39 -21.37
C VAL A 217 7.99 16.57 -19.98
N VAL A 218 8.34 17.67 -19.32
CA VAL A 218 7.73 18.14 -18.08
C VAL A 218 6.64 19.14 -18.43
N VAL A 219 5.49 19.04 -17.76
CA VAL A 219 4.36 19.96 -17.92
C VAL A 219 4.10 20.62 -16.57
N ASP A 220 4.46 21.89 -16.44
CA ASP A 220 4.36 22.67 -15.19
C ASP A 220 2.95 23.21 -14.91
N HIS A 221 1.93 22.65 -15.57
CA HIS A 221 0.54 23.01 -15.34
C HIS A 221 -0.02 22.36 -14.06
N VAL A 222 -0.97 23.06 -13.44
CA VAL A 222 -1.63 22.60 -12.23
C VAL A 222 -2.58 21.43 -12.56
N VAL A 223 -2.18 20.22 -12.19
CA VAL A 223 -2.92 18.97 -12.37
C VAL A 223 -3.54 18.50 -11.05
N GLU A 224 -4.72 17.88 -11.11
CA GLU A 224 -5.40 17.30 -9.95
C GLU A 224 -5.60 15.79 -10.11
N LEU A 225 -5.68 15.04 -9.01
CA LEU A 225 -5.91 13.58 -9.06
C LEU A 225 -7.21 13.18 -9.76
N ARG A 226 -8.21 14.08 -9.84
CA ARG A 226 -9.44 13.85 -10.62
C ARG A 226 -9.21 13.81 -12.13
N ASP A 227 -8.11 14.38 -12.64
CA ASP A 227 -7.76 14.36 -14.06
C ASP A 227 -7.23 12.98 -14.52
N VAL A 228 -6.82 12.11 -13.59
CA VAL A 228 -6.27 10.77 -13.90
C VAL A 228 -7.31 9.89 -14.61
N MET A 229 -8.53 9.78 -14.07
CA MET A 229 -9.60 8.96 -14.66
C MET A 229 -9.94 9.37 -16.12
N PRO A 230 -10.31 10.63 -16.42
CA PRO A 230 -10.65 11.02 -17.79
C PRO A 230 -9.45 10.91 -18.74
N THR A 231 -8.22 11.13 -18.25
CA THR A 231 -7.01 10.92 -19.08
C THR A 231 -6.84 9.46 -19.49
N LEU A 232 -7.04 8.50 -18.58
CA LEU A 232 -6.93 7.09 -18.88
C LEU A 232 -8.06 6.59 -19.79
N LEU A 233 -9.28 7.14 -19.67
CA LEU A 233 -10.39 6.84 -20.56
C LEU A 233 -10.12 7.34 -22.00
N ASP A 234 -9.69 8.59 -22.15
CA ASP A 234 -9.34 9.20 -23.45
C ASP A 234 -8.23 8.41 -24.16
N LEU A 235 -7.13 8.08 -23.45
CA LEU A 235 -6.05 7.27 -23.99
C LEU A 235 -6.46 5.83 -24.34
N ALA A 236 -7.46 5.27 -23.65
CA ALA A 236 -8.05 3.98 -23.97
C ALA A 236 -9.10 4.04 -25.09
N GLY A 237 -9.46 5.23 -25.60
CA GLY A 237 -10.53 5.42 -26.58
C GLY A 237 -11.93 5.14 -26.02
N VAL A 238 -12.14 5.38 -24.73
CA VAL A 238 -13.41 5.16 -24.01
C VAL A 238 -14.05 6.51 -23.68
N ASP A 239 -15.36 6.62 -23.94
CA ASP A 239 -16.11 7.84 -23.64
C ASP A 239 -16.01 8.24 -22.16
N ILE A 240 -15.69 9.52 -21.91
CA ILE A 240 -15.65 10.10 -20.57
C ILE A 240 -17.10 10.42 -20.15
N PRO A 241 -17.61 9.90 -19.01
CA PRO A 241 -18.96 10.23 -18.55
C PRO A 241 -19.09 11.70 -18.14
N ASP A 242 -20.23 12.32 -18.45
CA ASP A 242 -20.56 13.71 -18.07
C ASP A 242 -20.49 14.00 -16.55
N SER A 243 -20.46 12.96 -15.72
CA SER A 243 -20.33 13.06 -14.26
C SER A 243 -18.88 13.20 -13.75
N VAL A 244 -17.89 13.34 -14.63
CA VAL A 244 -16.47 13.43 -14.27
C VAL A 244 -16.01 14.89 -14.30
N ASP A 245 -15.65 15.44 -13.13
CA ASP A 245 -15.19 16.84 -12.99
C ASP A 245 -13.73 17.07 -13.47
N GLY A 246 -12.97 15.98 -13.65
CA GLY A 246 -11.62 16.02 -14.19
C GLY A 246 -11.62 16.28 -15.70
N VAL A 247 -10.48 16.71 -16.25
CA VAL A 247 -10.29 16.92 -17.68
C VAL A 247 -9.10 16.08 -18.15
N SER A 248 -9.23 15.46 -19.31
CA SER A 248 -8.17 14.64 -19.89
C SER A 248 -6.90 15.46 -20.17
N LEU A 249 -5.76 14.90 -19.77
CA LEU A 249 -4.42 15.39 -20.04
C LEU A 249 -3.81 14.73 -21.28
N ALA A 250 -4.52 13.81 -21.95
CA ALA A 250 -4.06 13.16 -23.17
C ALA A 250 -3.64 14.14 -24.30
N PRO A 251 -4.25 15.34 -24.46
CA PRO A 251 -3.78 16.33 -25.42
C PRO A 251 -2.31 16.77 -25.19
N TYR A 252 -1.83 16.80 -23.94
CA TYR A 252 -0.45 17.18 -23.61
C TYR A 252 0.59 16.16 -24.08
N LEU A 253 0.19 14.90 -24.26
CA LEU A 253 1.06 13.89 -24.87
C LEU A 253 1.31 14.17 -26.36
N ARG A 254 0.55 15.06 -27.01
CA ARG A 254 0.76 15.42 -28.43
C ARG A 254 1.19 16.89 -28.60
N ASP A 255 0.67 17.78 -27.77
CA ASP A 255 1.00 19.20 -27.73
C ASP A 255 1.28 19.63 -26.28
N PRO A 256 2.52 19.50 -25.79
CA PRO A 256 2.87 19.88 -24.43
C PRO A 256 2.77 21.38 -24.15
N ALA A 257 2.68 22.23 -25.18
CA ALA A 257 2.61 23.69 -25.06
C ALA A 257 1.17 24.23 -24.96
N ARG A 258 0.17 23.34 -24.91
CA ARG A 258 -1.26 23.67 -24.85
C ARG A 258 -1.64 24.42 -23.55
N ALA A 259 -2.46 25.46 -23.65
CA ALA A 259 -2.92 26.19 -22.45
C ALA A 259 -3.84 25.37 -21.52
N TRP A 260 -3.71 25.57 -20.19
CA TRP A 260 -4.44 24.84 -19.14
C TRP A 260 -5.20 25.74 -18.14
N ARG A 261 -5.82 25.11 -17.12
CA ARG A 261 -6.40 25.73 -15.92
C ARG A 261 -5.33 26.48 -15.11
N ASN A 262 -5.73 27.59 -14.48
CA ASN A 262 -4.83 28.45 -13.67
C ASN A 262 -4.81 28.13 -12.15
N SER A 263 -5.58 27.13 -11.67
CA SER A 263 -5.73 26.83 -10.24
C SER A 263 -6.25 25.40 -9.99
N SER A 264 -5.98 24.88 -8.78
CA SER A 264 -6.51 23.62 -8.25
C SER A 264 -7.23 23.81 -6.90
N ILE A 265 -7.98 22.80 -6.48
CA ILE A 265 -8.65 22.70 -5.18
C ILE A 265 -8.24 21.39 -4.51
N SER A 266 -7.63 21.48 -3.32
CA SER A 266 -7.42 20.35 -2.41
C SER A 266 -8.24 20.54 -1.14
N THR A 267 -8.86 19.46 -0.65
CA THR A 267 -9.78 19.52 0.50
C THR A 267 -9.37 18.47 1.56
N PRO A 268 -8.75 18.86 2.68
CA PRO A 268 -8.44 17.92 3.76
C PRO A 268 -9.71 17.57 4.55
N THR A 269 -10.06 16.28 4.59
CA THR A 269 -11.16 15.75 5.41
C THR A 269 -10.73 15.59 6.87
N ARG A 270 -11.04 16.59 7.70
CA ARG A 270 -10.77 16.55 9.15
C ARG A 270 -11.70 15.56 9.86
N THR A 271 -11.20 14.37 10.19
CA THR A 271 -11.88 13.46 11.12
C THR A 271 -11.85 14.03 12.54
N SER A 272 -13.03 14.37 13.08
CA SER A 272 -13.12 14.91 14.44
C SER A 272 -12.88 13.80 15.47
N ALA A 273 -11.76 13.88 16.19
CA ALA A 273 -11.51 13.04 17.36
C ALA A 273 -12.49 13.39 18.47
N SER A 274 -13.44 12.49 18.75
CA SER A 274 -14.39 12.65 19.86
C SER A 274 -13.69 12.41 21.21
N THR A 275 -13.74 13.42 22.08
CA THR A 275 -13.15 13.37 23.41
C THR A 275 -13.92 12.41 24.33
N SER A 276 -13.29 11.33 24.78
CA SER A 276 -13.71 10.54 25.95
C SER A 276 -12.55 9.75 26.55
N PRO A 277 -12.54 9.50 27.88
CA PRO A 277 -11.33 9.10 28.59
C PRO A 277 -11.00 7.60 28.53
N ALA A 278 -9.69 7.34 28.45
CA ALA A 278 -8.93 6.16 28.87
C ALA A 278 -9.60 4.77 28.91
N SER A 279 -9.24 3.91 27.95
CA SER A 279 -9.08 2.45 28.16
C SER A 279 -8.09 1.87 27.12
N PRO A 280 -7.37 0.76 27.40
CA PRO A 280 -6.17 0.40 26.68
C PRO A 280 -6.40 -0.16 25.26
N SER A 281 -5.80 0.52 24.28
CA SER A 281 -5.31 0.04 22.99
C SER A 281 -5.93 -1.25 22.41
N ARG A 282 -6.93 -1.08 21.53
CA ARG A 282 -7.14 -1.98 20.38
C ARG A 282 -7.21 -1.12 19.13
N ILE A 283 -6.10 -1.06 18.40
CA ILE A 283 -5.95 -0.25 17.19
C ILE A 283 -6.62 -1.00 16.03
N SER A 284 -7.80 -0.53 15.64
CA SER A 284 -8.35 -0.79 14.32
C SER A 284 -8.17 0.49 13.51
N CYS A 285 -7.42 0.42 12.42
CA CYS A 285 -7.21 1.56 11.53
C CYS A 285 -8.00 1.31 10.25
N CYS A 286 -8.92 2.21 9.92
CA CYS A 286 -9.56 2.20 8.61
C CYS A 286 -8.50 2.56 7.55
N SER A 287 -8.19 1.63 6.66
CA SER A 287 -7.65 1.99 5.36
C SER A 287 -8.69 2.86 4.66
N PHE A 288 -8.29 4.04 4.15
CA PHE A 288 -9.15 4.79 3.24
C PHE A 288 -9.18 4.04 1.91
N GLY A 289 -10.18 3.16 1.75
CA GLY A 289 -10.49 2.58 0.45
C GLY A 289 -10.89 3.70 -0.51
N ALA A 290 -10.11 3.87 -1.59
CA ALA A 290 -10.38 4.83 -2.65
C ALA A 290 -11.58 4.41 -3.52
N HIS A 291 -12.78 4.34 -2.94
CA HIS A 291 -13.99 3.86 -3.61
C HIS A 291 -15.22 4.74 -3.36
N ALA A 292 -15.52 5.57 -4.36
CA ALA A 292 -16.88 6.00 -4.67
C ALA A 292 -17.11 6.12 -6.19
N TRP A 293 -16.41 5.31 -6.99
CA TRP A 293 -16.56 5.30 -8.46
C TRP A 293 -16.82 3.89 -8.97
N TRP A 294 -17.86 3.78 -9.81
CA TRP A 294 -18.36 2.58 -10.48
C TRP A 294 -19.16 1.57 -9.64
N LYS A 295 -20.49 1.79 -9.57
CA LYS A 295 -21.47 0.69 -9.46
C LYS A 295 -21.99 0.36 -10.87
N PRO A 296 -21.80 -0.87 -11.40
CA PRO A 296 -22.45 -1.26 -12.64
C PRO A 296 -23.96 -1.39 -12.44
N SER A 297 -24.73 -0.57 -13.15
CA SER A 297 -26.19 -0.62 -13.14
C SER A 297 -26.69 -1.91 -13.81
N ARG A 298 -27.11 -2.90 -13.00
CA ARG A 298 -27.83 -4.08 -13.50
C ARG A 298 -29.26 -3.73 -13.90
N ALA A 299 -29.40 -3.09 -15.06
CA ALA A 299 -30.66 -3.09 -15.81
C ALA A 299 -30.75 -4.37 -16.67
N ALA A 300 -31.98 -4.87 -16.83
CA ALA A 300 -32.37 -5.97 -17.72
C ALA A 300 -31.76 -7.38 -17.44
N ARG A 301 -32.47 -8.14 -16.60
CA ARG A 301 -33.23 -9.33 -17.07
C ARG A 301 -34.36 -9.67 -16.10
N LYS A 302 -35.60 -9.41 -16.52
CA LYS A 302 -36.80 -9.99 -15.88
C LYS A 302 -36.83 -11.49 -16.23
N ALA A 303 -36.79 -12.34 -15.21
CA ALA A 303 -37.28 -13.71 -15.28
C ALA A 303 -38.07 -13.98 -14.00
N SER A 304 -39.32 -14.39 -14.15
CA SER A 304 -40.27 -14.58 -13.05
C SER A 304 -39.96 -15.85 -12.25
N CYS A 305 -39.74 -15.72 -10.94
CA CYS A 305 -39.93 -16.83 -10.01
C CYS A 305 -41.30 -16.70 -9.35
N GLY A 306 -42.15 -17.70 -9.59
CA GLY A 306 -43.45 -17.83 -8.95
C GLY A 306 -43.33 -18.27 -7.48
N THR A 307 -44.40 -18.00 -6.74
CA THR A 307 -44.61 -18.39 -5.35
C THR A 307 -44.57 -19.91 -5.12
N ALA A 308 -43.89 -20.35 -4.06
CA ALA A 308 -44.26 -21.56 -3.32
C ALA A 308 -43.93 -21.37 -1.83
N ASN A 309 -44.91 -21.64 -0.96
CA ASN A 309 -44.82 -21.47 0.49
C ASN A 309 -43.95 -22.55 1.14
N TRP A 310 -43.39 -22.27 2.33
CA TRP A 310 -43.65 -23.10 3.52
C TRP A 310 -43.35 -22.35 4.82
N CYS A 311 -44.10 -22.69 5.88
CA CYS A 311 -44.10 -22.00 7.18
C CYS A 311 -43.66 -22.96 8.33
N PRO A 312 -43.45 -22.47 9.57
CA PRO A 312 -42.53 -23.09 10.53
C PRO A 312 -43.19 -24.08 11.54
N GLY A 313 -42.36 -24.86 12.24
CA GLY A 313 -42.80 -25.70 13.36
C GLY A 313 -41.64 -26.20 14.25
N ARG A 314 -41.83 -26.20 15.57
CA ARG A 314 -40.87 -26.69 16.59
C ARG A 314 -41.01 -28.21 16.79
N LEU A 315 -39.96 -28.88 17.29
CA LEU A 315 -39.93 -29.68 18.54
C LEU A 315 -38.64 -30.52 18.70
N SER A 316 -38.22 -30.73 19.94
CA SER A 316 -37.39 -31.85 20.42
C SER A 316 -38.20 -32.58 21.51
N PRO A 317 -37.85 -33.79 22.06
CA PRO A 317 -36.49 -34.19 22.50
C PRO A 317 -36.09 -35.71 22.49
N ARG A 318 -34.81 -35.96 22.79
CA ARG A 318 -34.21 -37.10 23.56
C ARG A 318 -34.10 -38.55 23.02
N CYS A 319 -33.14 -39.25 23.67
CA CYS A 319 -32.80 -40.69 23.71
C CYS A 319 -31.82 -41.23 22.65
N SER A 320 -30.89 -42.17 22.94
CA SER A 320 -30.24 -42.62 24.19
C SER A 320 -29.18 -43.71 23.86
N GLY A 321 -28.01 -43.77 24.53
CA GLY A 321 -27.08 -44.91 24.36
C GLY A 321 -25.78 -44.87 25.17
N THR A 322 -25.59 -45.85 26.07
CA THR A 322 -24.36 -46.18 26.85
C THR A 322 -24.21 -47.71 26.88
N CYS A 323 -23.13 -48.39 27.29
CA CYS A 323 -21.89 -48.13 28.07
C CYS A 323 -20.70 -48.89 27.41
N GLY A 324 -19.44 -48.88 27.87
CA GLY A 324 -18.81 -48.18 29.01
C GLY A 324 -17.38 -48.66 29.31
N THR A 325 -16.74 -47.99 30.28
CA THR A 325 -15.67 -48.45 31.22
C THR A 325 -14.43 -49.24 30.73
N GLY A 326 -13.24 -48.62 30.89
CA GLY A 326 -11.94 -49.31 30.95
C GLY A 326 -10.73 -48.38 31.17
N SER A 327 -9.94 -48.59 32.24
CA SER A 327 -8.70 -47.87 32.63
C SER A 327 -8.06 -48.60 33.85
N PRO A 328 -6.78 -48.39 34.27
CA PRO A 328 -5.77 -47.41 33.81
C PRO A 328 -4.28 -47.89 33.67
N ARG A 329 -3.45 -47.12 32.91
CA ARG A 329 -1.97 -46.86 33.10
C ARG A 329 -0.95 -48.05 32.94
N PRO A 330 0.39 -47.82 32.89
CA PRO A 330 1.20 -46.57 33.00
C PRO A 330 2.23 -46.30 31.85
N LEU A 331 3.04 -45.24 32.04
CA LEU A 331 4.16 -44.72 31.20
C LEU A 331 5.38 -45.66 31.11
N PRO A 332 6.37 -45.39 30.22
CA PRO A 332 7.54 -44.62 30.67
C PRO A 332 8.05 -43.53 29.69
N ARG A 333 8.90 -42.65 30.23
CA ARG A 333 9.66 -41.58 29.54
C ARG A 333 10.91 -42.17 28.87
N HIS A 334 11.49 -41.51 27.87
CA HIS A 334 12.92 -41.16 27.86
C HIS A 334 13.30 -40.19 26.71
N CYS A 335 14.29 -39.33 27.01
CA CYS A 335 14.94 -38.40 26.08
C CYS A 335 16.42 -38.82 25.95
N PRO A 336 17.08 -38.58 24.79
CA PRO A 336 18.52 -38.35 24.82
C PRO A 336 19.01 -37.15 23.97
N ARG A 337 19.70 -36.23 24.66
CA ARG A 337 20.97 -35.54 24.35
C ARG A 337 21.34 -35.13 22.91
N SER A 338 21.80 -33.88 22.78
CA SER A 338 22.59 -33.32 21.67
C SER A 338 23.96 -33.98 21.47
N PRO A 339 24.58 -33.78 20.30
CA PRO A 339 26.02 -33.56 20.15
C PRO A 339 26.37 -32.07 19.89
N ALA A 340 27.65 -31.73 19.98
CA ALA A 340 28.14 -30.35 20.03
C ALA A 340 28.88 -29.89 18.77
N ALA A 341 29.01 -28.55 18.66
CA ALA A 341 30.13 -27.78 18.11
C ALA A 341 30.87 -28.26 16.83
N VAL A 342 30.76 -27.45 15.78
CA VAL A 342 31.81 -27.31 14.75
C VAL A 342 32.25 -25.84 14.71
N ARG A 343 33.57 -25.60 14.74
CA ARG A 343 34.19 -24.27 14.77
C ARG A 343 34.17 -23.65 13.36
N ARG A 344 33.91 -22.34 13.27
CA ARG A 344 34.23 -21.55 12.07
C ARG A 344 35.66 -21.04 12.17
N HIS A 345 36.50 -21.36 11.20
CA HIS A 345 37.75 -20.63 10.97
C HIS A 345 37.57 -19.59 9.87
N TRP A 346 38.16 -18.42 10.09
CA TRP A 346 38.29 -17.36 9.10
C TRP A 346 39.47 -17.64 8.17
N ALA A 347 39.28 -17.40 6.87
CA ALA A 347 40.37 -17.13 5.93
C ALA A 347 39.84 -16.26 4.78
N GLN A 348 40.39 -15.05 4.63
CA GLN A 348 40.38 -14.36 3.33
C GLN A 348 41.42 -15.02 2.40
N PRO A 349 41.38 -14.72 1.10
CA PRO A 349 42.41 -13.78 0.65
C PRO A 349 41.88 -12.67 -0.28
N ALA A 350 42.58 -11.54 -0.28
CA ALA A 350 42.49 -10.51 -1.32
C ALA A 350 43.34 -10.90 -2.55
N GLY A 351 43.04 -10.38 -3.74
CA GLY A 351 44.00 -10.45 -4.86
C GLY A 351 43.48 -10.30 -6.29
N TYR A 352 43.26 -9.04 -6.72
CA TYR A 352 43.66 -8.46 -8.02
C TYR A 352 43.30 -9.08 -9.40
N LEU A 353 43.03 -8.16 -10.35
CA LEU A 353 43.22 -8.24 -11.82
C LEU A 353 42.28 -9.12 -12.66
N LYS A 354 41.11 -8.58 -13.04
CA LYS A 354 40.94 -7.86 -14.32
C LYS A 354 39.59 -7.13 -14.40
#